data_AF-A0A178BBY1-F1
#
_entry.id   AF-A0A178BBY1-F1
#
_cell.length_a   1.000
_cell.length_b   1.000
_cell.length_c   1.000
_cell.angle_alpha   90.00
_cell.angle_beta   90.00
_cell.angle_gamma   90.00
#
_symmetry.space_group_name_H-M   'P 1'
#
loop_
_entity.id
_entity.type
_entity.pdbx_description
1 polymer ?
#
loop_
_entity_poly.entity_id
_entity_poly.type
_entity_poly.pdbx_seq_one_letter_code
_entity_poly.pdbx_strand_id
1 'polypeptide(L)'
;MRVLLSSVTAPDERIDVPKRYACNYESLVMLAYAELGKEGEEKAYDVHFHRAHDQGCDGRLGAWLYNNGEYFSDDHVHDNKFIVYAHFVLKAGEEGTAEHPIDISSDNVQRSYRRIVQRQSEATSSKAYDNTDTSEDELNPFPPVRLTRTATRKHSRDDASDNITVRHRQLRAHRARPQRRVHSETSDVMDTAKENDRDELAFVTQYLEDLHSMTDNGPEESSKLYRPNFRDLQKPTRTYLAHCELIEGNLYGVEAKKSCEACKERSETCRVYHKDIQQDVQRVRAARAVGGKCSVCRRLHLFCDAE
;
A
#
# COMPACT_ATOMS: atom_id res chain seq x y z
N MET A 1 5.97 -5.41 19.07
CA MET A 1 4.87 -5.99 18.29
C MET A 1 5.24 -7.40 17.85
N ARG A 2 4.38 -8.38 18.11
CA ARG A 2 4.50 -9.77 17.66
C ARG A 2 3.43 -10.07 16.63
N VAL A 3 3.74 -10.84 15.60
CA VAL A 3 2.74 -11.35 14.65
C VAL A 3 2.49 -12.82 15.01
N LEU A 4 1.21 -13.19 15.15
CA LEU A 4 0.79 -14.55 15.40
C LEU A 4 0.05 -15.07 14.18
N LEU A 5 0.46 -16.22 13.67
CA LEU A 5 -0.18 -16.90 12.56
C LEU A 5 -1.02 -18.07 13.10
N SER A 6 -2.24 -18.21 12.61
CA SER A 6 -3.13 -19.32 12.94
C SER A 6 -3.87 -19.81 11.70
N SER A 7 -4.40 -21.03 11.73
CA SER A 7 -5.30 -21.51 10.67
C SER A 7 -6.74 -21.11 10.98
N VAL A 8 -7.52 -20.75 9.96
CA VAL A 8 -8.98 -20.57 10.12
C VAL A 8 -9.65 -21.85 10.63
N THR A 9 -9.16 -23.03 10.22
CA THR A 9 -9.73 -24.33 10.65
C THR A 9 -9.28 -24.78 12.04
N ALA A 10 -8.20 -24.19 12.57
CA ALA A 10 -7.63 -24.53 13.87
C ALA A 10 -7.14 -23.27 14.61
N PRO A 11 -8.07 -22.40 15.08
CA PRO A 11 -7.73 -21.06 15.60
C PRO A 11 -6.96 -21.07 16.94
N ASP A 12 -6.96 -22.20 17.64
CA ASP A 12 -6.27 -22.36 18.92
C ASP A 12 -4.77 -22.65 18.75
N GLU A 13 -4.35 -23.06 17.56
CA GLU A 13 -2.93 -23.23 17.22
C GLU A 13 -2.36 -21.92 16.71
N ARG A 14 -1.49 -21.31 17.52
CA ARG A 14 -0.84 -20.02 17.21
C ARG A 14 0.65 -20.19 17.09
N ILE A 15 1.16 -19.78 15.94
CA ILE A 15 2.57 -19.83 15.59
C ILE A 15 3.13 -18.41 15.69
N ASP A 16 4.16 -18.22 16.50
CA ASP A 16 4.90 -16.96 16.51
C ASP A 16 5.59 -16.77 15.16
N VAL A 17 5.23 -15.72 14.44
CA VAL A 17 5.83 -15.39 13.14
C VAL A 17 7.18 -14.73 13.39
N PRO A 18 8.30 -15.33 12.97
CA PRO A 18 9.61 -14.70 13.09
C PRO A 18 9.64 -13.37 12.33
N LYS A 19 10.40 -12.38 12.84
CA LYS A 19 10.48 -11.03 12.25
C LYS A 19 10.80 -11.03 10.75
N ARG A 20 11.61 -11.99 10.28
CA ARG A 20 11.97 -12.15 8.86
C ARG A 20 10.79 -12.54 7.96
N TYR A 21 9.77 -13.18 8.50
CA TYR A 21 8.54 -13.54 7.77
C TYR A 21 7.43 -12.51 7.97
N ALA A 22 7.47 -11.75 9.07
CA ALA A 22 6.52 -10.67 9.33
C ALA A 22 6.77 -9.41 8.47
N CYS A 23 7.93 -9.27 7.82
CA CYS A 23 8.34 -8.03 7.15
C CYS A 23 7.67 -7.78 5.80
N ASN A 24 7.12 -8.81 5.15
CA ASN A 24 6.33 -8.67 3.93
C ASN A 24 5.35 -9.84 3.78
N TYR A 25 4.30 -9.62 3.01
CA TYR A 25 3.18 -10.52 2.81
C TYR A 25 3.59 -11.82 2.13
N GLU A 26 4.51 -11.78 1.16
CA GLU A 26 4.99 -12.97 0.46
C GLU A 26 5.76 -13.91 1.40
N SER A 27 6.58 -13.35 2.28
CA SER A 27 7.27 -14.14 3.31
C SER A 27 6.29 -14.74 4.31
N LEU A 28 5.20 -14.03 4.64
CA LEU A 28 4.12 -14.57 5.46
C LEU A 28 3.39 -15.73 4.74
N VAL A 29 3.13 -15.62 3.43
CA VAL A 29 2.60 -16.70 2.58
C VAL A 29 3.51 -17.93 2.65
N MET A 30 4.81 -17.76 2.44
CA MET A 30 5.78 -18.86 2.51
C MET A 30 5.76 -19.56 3.87
N LEU A 31 5.69 -18.79 4.97
CA LEU A 31 5.59 -19.35 6.31
C LEU A 31 4.29 -20.12 6.50
N ALA A 32 3.17 -19.61 6.00
CA ALA A 32 1.89 -20.30 6.09
C ALA A 32 1.91 -21.66 5.38
N TYR A 33 2.48 -21.75 4.18
CA TYR A 33 2.66 -23.05 3.52
C TYR A 33 3.58 -23.99 4.30
N ALA A 34 4.69 -23.48 4.82
CA ALA A 34 5.66 -24.29 5.55
C ALA A 34 5.11 -24.88 6.85
N GLU A 35 4.28 -24.10 7.56
CA GLU A 35 3.79 -24.45 8.89
C GLU A 35 2.39 -25.05 8.90
N LEU A 36 1.49 -24.58 8.03
CA LEU A 36 0.07 -24.94 8.01
C LEU A 36 -0.35 -25.67 6.73
N GLY A 37 0.41 -25.51 5.64
CA GLY A 37 0.16 -26.20 4.39
C GLY A 37 0.61 -27.66 4.42
N LYS A 38 0.05 -28.48 3.53
CA LYS A 38 0.56 -29.83 3.27
C LYS A 38 1.65 -29.77 2.20
N GLU A 39 2.69 -30.58 2.39
CA GLU A 39 3.81 -30.69 1.45
C GLU A 39 3.29 -31.05 0.04
N GLY A 40 3.56 -30.19 -0.95
CA GLY A 40 3.17 -30.39 -2.35
C GLY A 40 1.81 -29.79 -2.76
N GLU A 41 1.05 -29.22 -1.83
CA GLU A 41 -0.27 -28.63 -2.11
C GLU A 41 -0.22 -27.16 -2.56
N GLU A 42 0.97 -26.55 -2.67
CA GLU A 42 1.19 -25.17 -3.16
C GLU A 42 0.59 -24.93 -4.56
N LYS A 43 0.45 -26.00 -5.36
CA LYS A 43 -0.17 -25.94 -6.68
C LYS A 43 -1.69 -25.88 -6.59
N ALA A 44 -2.29 -26.63 -5.67
CA ALA A 44 -3.74 -26.78 -5.56
C ALA A 44 -4.43 -25.64 -4.81
N TYR A 45 -3.71 -24.96 -3.90
CA TYR A 45 -4.29 -23.92 -3.06
C TYR A 45 -3.64 -22.56 -3.28
N ASP A 46 -4.42 -21.53 -3.02
CA ASP A 46 -4.01 -20.16 -2.74
C ASP A 46 -4.21 -19.87 -1.25
N VAL A 47 -3.29 -19.12 -0.65
CA VAL A 47 -3.41 -18.69 0.75
C VAL A 47 -3.64 -17.18 0.83
N HIS A 48 -4.57 -16.79 1.69
CA HIS A 48 -4.79 -15.40 2.06
C HIS A 48 -4.97 -15.27 3.57
N PHE A 49 -4.84 -14.05 4.08
CA PHE A 49 -4.86 -13.80 5.52
C PHE A 49 -6.02 -12.92 5.93
N HIS A 50 -6.58 -13.19 7.10
CA HIS A 50 -7.61 -12.37 7.77
C HIS A 50 -7.10 -11.86 9.11
N ARG A 51 -7.73 -10.83 9.65
CA ARG A 51 -7.51 -10.39 11.04
C ARG A 51 -8.44 -11.17 11.98
N ALA A 52 -8.03 -11.28 13.25
CA ALA A 52 -8.82 -11.96 14.28
C ALA A 52 -10.25 -11.46 14.48
N HIS A 53 -10.50 -10.19 14.17
CA HIS A 53 -11.79 -9.55 14.41
C HIS A 53 -12.68 -9.50 13.17
N ASP A 54 -12.17 -9.90 12.01
CA ASP A 54 -12.96 -9.92 10.78
C ASP A 54 -13.69 -11.26 10.67
N GLN A 55 -15.01 -11.21 10.50
CA GLN A 55 -15.81 -12.41 10.24
C GLN A 55 -15.89 -12.62 8.72
N GLY A 56 -15.53 -13.83 8.26
CA GLY A 56 -15.62 -14.21 6.86
C GLY A 56 -14.44 -13.73 5.98
N CYS A 57 -14.56 -13.93 4.67
CA CYS A 57 -13.49 -13.64 3.71
C CYS A 57 -13.34 -12.15 3.33
N ASP A 58 -14.29 -11.31 3.75
CA ASP A 58 -14.32 -9.89 3.40
C ASP A 58 -13.22 -9.07 4.11
N GLY A 59 -12.63 -9.62 5.17
CA GLY A 59 -11.53 -9.04 5.94
C GLY A 59 -10.13 -9.36 5.43
N ARG A 60 -9.99 -9.72 4.15
CA ARG A 60 -8.70 -10.13 3.59
C ARG A 60 -7.66 -9.03 3.70
N LEU A 61 -6.50 -9.37 4.24
CA LEU A 61 -5.32 -8.51 4.26
C LEU A 61 -4.83 -8.27 2.83
N GLY A 62 -4.88 -7.01 2.40
CA GLY A 62 -4.22 -6.57 1.17
C GLY A 62 -2.70 -6.62 1.29
N ALA A 63 -2.02 -7.32 0.38
CA ALA A 63 -0.56 -7.50 0.41
C ALA A 63 0.21 -6.18 0.43
N TRP A 64 -0.22 -5.20 -0.37
CA TRP A 64 0.40 -3.87 -0.41
C TRP A 64 0.28 -3.12 0.92
N LEU A 65 -0.91 -3.14 1.54
CA LEU A 65 -1.17 -2.51 2.83
C LEU A 65 -0.33 -3.15 3.95
N TYR A 66 -0.21 -4.49 3.93
CA TYR A 66 0.63 -5.22 4.86
C TYR A 66 2.10 -4.83 4.71
N ASN A 67 2.62 -4.83 3.49
CA ASN A 67 4.03 -4.48 3.21
C ASN A 67 4.38 -3.04 3.62
N ASN A 68 3.41 -2.13 3.57
CA ASN A 68 3.61 -0.73 3.94
C ASN A 68 3.39 -0.44 5.42
N GLY A 69 3.11 -1.45 6.23
CA GLY A 69 2.97 -1.24 7.66
C GLY A 69 1.55 -0.85 8.11
N GLU A 70 0.58 -0.75 7.20
CA GLU A 70 -0.74 -0.13 7.50
C GLU A 70 -1.56 -0.94 8.51
N TYR A 71 -1.35 -2.28 8.60
CA TYR A 71 -2.00 -3.13 9.60
C TYR A 71 -1.31 -3.18 10.97
N PHE A 72 -0.23 -2.42 11.14
CA PHE A 72 0.57 -2.44 12.36
C PHE A 72 0.39 -1.15 13.20
N SER A 73 -0.72 -0.45 12.99
CA SER A 73 -1.17 0.66 13.82
C SER A 73 -1.79 0.16 15.13
N ASP A 74 -1.91 1.06 16.10
CA ASP A 74 -2.54 0.76 17.40
C ASP A 74 -4.00 0.31 17.26
N ASP A 75 -4.68 0.65 16.17
CA ASP A 75 -6.05 0.23 15.86
C ASP A 75 -6.16 -1.26 15.45
N HIS A 76 -5.03 -1.89 15.14
CA HIS A 76 -4.98 -3.26 14.61
C HIS A 76 -4.16 -4.19 15.51
N VAL A 77 -3.36 -3.63 16.42
CA VAL A 77 -2.51 -4.36 17.34
C VAL A 77 -3.14 -4.36 18.72
N HIS A 78 -3.52 -5.55 19.21
CA HIS A 78 -4.08 -5.73 20.54
C HIS A 78 -3.05 -6.40 21.45
N ASP A 79 -2.82 -5.87 22.65
CA ASP A 79 -1.82 -6.37 23.60
C ASP A 79 -0.43 -6.57 22.97
N ASN A 80 -0.01 -5.63 22.11
CA ASN A 80 1.25 -5.68 21.37
C ASN A 80 1.36 -6.89 20.42
N LYS A 81 0.22 -7.48 20.02
CA LYS A 81 0.10 -8.62 19.11
C LYS A 81 -0.80 -8.27 17.92
N PHE A 82 -0.36 -8.69 16.74
CA PHE A 82 -1.14 -8.67 15.52
C PHE A 82 -1.42 -10.11 15.11
N ILE A 83 -2.69 -10.52 15.13
CA ILE A 83 -3.07 -11.92 14.88
C ILE A 83 -3.65 -12.03 13.47
N VAL A 84 -3.04 -12.90 12.68
CA VAL A 84 -3.42 -13.19 11.30
C VAL A 84 -3.83 -14.65 11.14
N TYR A 85 -4.93 -14.88 10.43
CA TYR A 85 -5.43 -16.22 10.15
C TYR A 85 -5.19 -16.57 8.68
N ALA A 86 -4.40 -17.59 8.42
CA ALA A 86 -4.24 -18.16 7.10
C ALA A 86 -5.51 -18.93 6.70
N HIS A 87 -6.00 -18.63 5.51
CA HIS A 87 -7.10 -19.33 4.86
C HIS A 87 -6.62 -19.84 3.50
N PHE A 88 -6.62 -21.16 3.34
CA PHE A 88 -6.29 -21.85 2.10
C PHE A 88 -7.56 -22.08 1.27
N VAL A 89 -7.52 -21.70 -0.01
CA VAL A 89 -8.64 -21.80 -0.95
C VAL A 89 -8.15 -22.54 -2.18
N LEU A 90 -8.96 -23.47 -2.71
CA LEU A 90 -8.62 -24.18 -3.95
C LEU A 90 -8.51 -23.21 -5.14
N LYS A 91 -7.47 -23.38 -5.97
CA LYS A 91 -7.34 -22.63 -7.21
C LYS A 91 -8.42 -23.06 -8.20
N ALA A 92 -9.11 -22.08 -8.79
CA ALA A 92 -10.13 -22.35 -9.80
C ALA A 92 -9.49 -23.04 -11.03
N GLY A 93 -9.94 -24.25 -11.34
CA GLY A 93 -9.45 -25.05 -12.48
C GLY A 93 -8.90 -26.42 -12.12
N GLU A 94 -8.58 -26.68 -10.85
CA GLU A 94 -8.36 -28.03 -10.35
C GLU A 94 -9.70 -28.56 -9.81
N GLU A 95 -10.52 -29.15 -10.69
CA GLU A 95 -11.72 -29.91 -10.31
C GLU A 95 -11.31 -31.20 -9.58
N GLY A 96 -10.71 -31.07 -8.42
CA GLY A 96 -10.67 -32.14 -7.43
C GLY A 96 -12.04 -32.21 -6.76
N THR A 97 -12.65 -33.39 -6.75
CA THR A 97 -13.87 -33.69 -5.98
C THR A 97 -13.61 -33.50 -4.47
N ALA A 98 -13.64 -32.26 -3.99
CA ALA A 98 -13.38 -31.91 -2.60
C ALA A 98 -14.67 -31.96 -1.79
N GLU A 99 -15.12 -33.16 -1.44
CA GLU A 99 -16.03 -33.37 -0.32
C GLU A 99 -15.20 -33.53 0.96
N HIS A 100 -14.85 -32.41 1.61
CA HIS A 100 -14.77 -32.21 3.07
C HIS A 100 -13.81 -31.05 3.44
N PRO A 101 -14.17 -30.21 4.46
CA PRO A 101 -13.22 -29.32 5.11
C PRO A 101 -12.06 -30.12 5.70
N ILE A 102 -10.83 -29.74 5.36
CA ILE A 102 -9.62 -30.45 5.79
C ILE A 102 -9.37 -30.15 7.27
N ASP A 103 -9.38 -31.22 8.08
CA ASP A 103 -8.96 -31.21 9.48
C ASP A 103 -7.41 -31.21 9.55
N ILE A 104 -6.84 -30.19 10.19
CA ILE A 104 -5.39 -30.01 10.28
C ILE A 104 -4.93 -30.64 11.60
N SER A 105 -4.26 -31.79 11.54
CA SER A 105 -3.70 -32.47 12.71
C SER A 105 -2.35 -31.87 13.14
N SER A 106 -2.19 -31.63 14.45
CA SER A 106 -1.03 -30.98 15.09
C SER A 106 0.32 -31.67 14.88
N ASP A 107 0.34 -32.91 14.39
CA ASP A 107 1.57 -33.71 14.26
C ASP A 107 2.49 -33.28 13.09
N ASN A 108 1.98 -32.52 12.12
CA ASN A 108 2.79 -32.06 10.98
C ASN A 108 3.73 -30.89 11.31
N VAL A 109 3.36 -30.03 12.26
CA VAL A 109 4.11 -28.82 12.62
C VAL A 109 5.51 -29.15 13.16
N GLN A 110 5.64 -30.23 13.95
CA GLN A 110 6.94 -30.63 14.52
C GLN A 110 7.92 -31.19 13.48
N ARG A 111 7.44 -31.76 12.36
CA ARG A 111 8.30 -32.31 11.30
C ARG A 111 8.86 -31.22 10.38
N SER A 112 8.09 -30.17 10.09
CA SER A 112 8.54 -29.04 9.26
C SER A 112 9.67 -28.25 9.93
N TYR A 113 9.60 -28.03 11.25
CA TYR A 113 10.62 -27.28 11.99
C TYR A 113 12.03 -27.91 11.93
N ARG A 114 12.13 -29.25 12.00
CA ARG A 114 13.42 -29.95 11.90
C ARG A 114 14.07 -29.80 10.52
N ARG A 115 13.30 -29.79 9.44
CA ARG A 115 13.86 -29.70 8.07
C ARG A 115 14.34 -28.29 7.71
N ILE A 116 13.66 -27.25 8.19
CA ILE A 116 14.06 -25.84 7.92
C ILE A 116 15.35 -25.49 8.67
N VAL A 117 15.49 -25.93 9.92
CA VAL A 117 16.74 -25.75 10.68
C VAL A 117 17.88 -26.55 10.04
N GLN A 118 17.62 -27.77 9.55
CA GLN A 118 18.63 -28.60 8.90
C GLN A 118 19.11 -28.04 7.55
N ARG A 119 18.21 -27.47 6.73
CA ARG A 119 18.61 -26.75 5.51
C ARG A 119 19.40 -25.46 5.79
N GLN A 120 19.18 -24.82 6.94
CA GLN A 120 19.93 -23.61 7.34
C GLN A 120 21.34 -23.94 7.88
N SER A 121 21.53 -25.10 8.52
CA SER A 121 22.87 -25.58 8.92
C SER A 121 23.73 -25.99 7.72
N GLU A 122 23.12 -26.53 6.66
CA GLU A 122 23.85 -26.94 5.44
C GLU A 122 24.30 -25.73 4.60
N ALA A 123 23.49 -24.65 4.55
CA ALA A 123 23.84 -23.43 3.81
C ALA A 123 24.94 -22.58 4.48
N THR A 124 25.18 -22.74 5.79
CA THR A 124 26.18 -21.98 6.55
C THR A 124 27.53 -22.71 6.67
N SER A 125 27.57 -24.02 6.43
CA SER A 125 28.80 -24.82 6.51
C SER A 125 29.69 -24.77 5.25
N SER A 126 29.25 -24.13 4.16
CA SER A 126 29.93 -24.18 2.85
C SER A 126 30.84 -22.98 2.53
N LYS A 127 31.02 -22.01 3.43
CA LYS A 127 31.93 -20.87 3.20
C LYS A 127 33.06 -20.84 4.22
N ALA A 128 34.01 -21.76 4.06
CA ALA A 128 35.34 -21.62 4.63
C ALA A 128 36.17 -20.71 3.71
N TYR A 129 36.74 -19.66 4.30
CA TYR A 129 37.52 -18.60 3.68
C TYR A 129 38.88 -19.11 3.17
N ASP A 130 39.28 -18.65 1.99
CA ASP A 130 40.69 -18.49 1.63
C ASP A 130 40.93 -16.98 1.46
N ASN A 131 41.65 -16.39 2.42
CA ASN A 131 41.95 -14.96 2.48
C ASN A 131 43.34 -14.76 1.87
N THR A 132 43.40 -14.25 0.64
CA THR A 132 44.60 -13.59 0.13
C THR A 132 44.44 -12.08 0.20
N ASP A 133 45.38 -11.53 0.95
CA ASP A 133 45.74 -10.14 1.17
C ASP A 133 46.08 -9.41 -0.15
N THR A 134 45.41 -8.29 -0.41
CA THR A 134 45.87 -7.25 -1.35
C THR A 134 45.42 -5.89 -0.86
N SER A 135 46.39 -5.17 -0.31
CA SER A 135 46.42 -3.72 -0.15
C SER A 135 46.53 -3.00 -1.49
N GLU A 136 45.85 -1.85 -1.63
CA GLU A 136 46.24 -0.57 -2.27
C GLU A 136 44.94 0.23 -2.54
N ASP A 137 44.70 1.31 -1.78
CA ASP A 137 44.99 2.71 -2.16
C ASP A 137 44.24 3.19 -3.41
N GLU A 138 43.24 4.06 -3.23
CA GLU A 138 43.20 5.41 -3.85
C GLU A 138 41.81 6.09 -3.75
N LEU A 139 41.86 7.32 -3.21
CA LEU A 139 41.17 8.55 -3.65
C LEU A 139 39.63 8.57 -3.73
N ASN A 140 39.03 9.12 -2.67
CA ASN A 140 37.62 9.53 -2.61
C ASN A 140 37.52 11.07 -2.77
N PRO A 141 37.01 11.63 -3.89
CA PRO A 141 37.07 13.06 -4.14
C PRO A 141 35.72 13.75 -3.95
N PHE A 142 35.19 13.85 -2.73
CA PHE A 142 34.08 14.79 -2.48
C PHE A 142 34.14 15.41 -1.06
N PRO A 143 34.13 16.75 -0.94
CA PRO A 143 34.07 17.41 0.36
C PRO A 143 32.65 17.32 0.96
N PRO A 144 32.51 17.20 2.29
CA PRO A 144 31.22 17.16 2.95
C PRO A 144 30.51 18.51 2.84
N VAL A 145 29.32 18.51 2.22
CA VAL A 145 28.40 19.66 2.20
C VAL A 145 27.88 19.89 3.63
N ARG A 146 28.36 20.95 4.27
CA ARG A 146 27.85 21.44 5.56
C ARG A 146 26.48 22.09 5.35
N LEU A 147 25.41 21.41 5.77
CA LEU A 147 24.10 22.03 5.95
C LEU A 147 24.13 22.93 7.19
N THR A 148 24.19 24.25 6.96
CA THR A 148 23.96 25.25 8.01
C THR A 148 22.48 25.26 8.39
N ARG A 149 22.18 24.75 9.59
CA ARG A 149 20.87 24.92 10.23
C ARG A 149 20.67 26.40 10.58
N THR A 150 19.86 27.12 9.82
CA THR A 150 19.31 28.40 10.25
C THR A 150 18.22 28.16 11.30
N ALA A 151 18.47 28.67 12.50
CA ALA A 151 17.56 28.62 13.63
C ALA A 151 16.33 29.48 13.36
N THR A 152 15.13 28.90 13.44
CA THR A 152 13.88 29.65 13.45
C THR A 152 13.57 30.17 14.85
N ARG A 153 13.25 31.45 14.85
CA ARG A 153 13.05 32.39 15.95
C ARG A 153 11.72 32.12 16.64
N LYS A 154 11.76 31.97 17.97
CA LYS A 154 10.60 32.07 18.88
C LYS A 154 9.89 33.42 18.65
N HIS A 155 8.59 33.38 18.37
CA HIS A 155 7.70 34.48 18.67
C HIS A 155 6.65 34.01 19.68
N SER A 156 6.66 34.66 20.84
CA SER A 156 5.58 34.64 21.81
C SER A 156 4.35 35.29 21.20
N ARG A 157 3.18 34.79 21.58
CA ARG A 157 1.96 35.59 21.61
C ARG A 157 1.10 35.11 22.76
N ASP A 158 1.05 36.00 23.75
CA ASP A 158 0.15 35.99 24.88
C ASP A 158 -1.30 36.25 24.42
N ASP A 159 -2.22 35.70 25.21
CA ASP A 159 -3.49 36.26 25.66
C ASP A 159 -4.44 36.93 24.65
N ALA A 160 -5.61 36.32 24.47
CA ALA A 160 -6.89 36.94 24.81
C ALA A 160 -8.02 35.91 24.77
N SER A 161 -8.58 35.67 25.95
CA SER A 161 -9.94 35.17 26.16
C SER A 161 -10.98 36.09 25.53
N ASP A 162 -12.04 35.54 24.94
CA ASP A 162 -13.35 36.18 25.05
C ASP A 162 -14.52 35.21 24.90
N ASN A 163 -15.41 35.32 25.89
CA ASN A 163 -16.72 34.71 26.02
C ASN A 163 -17.64 35.09 24.85
N ILE A 164 -18.31 34.13 24.21
CA ILE A 164 -19.63 34.41 23.63
C ILE A 164 -20.64 33.30 23.99
N THR A 165 -21.62 33.77 24.74
CA THR A 165 -22.89 33.24 25.21
C THR A 165 -23.72 32.43 24.21
N VAL A 166 -24.25 31.34 24.77
CA VAL A 166 -25.55 30.69 24.55
C VAL A 166 -26.63 31.66 24.02
N ARG A 167 -27.27 31.32 22.89
CA ARG A 167 -28.66 31.68 22.62
C ARG A 167 -29.44 30.54 21.98
N HIS A 168 -30.36 30.04 22.79
CA HIS A 168 -31.46 29.13 22.53
C HIS A 168 -32.64 29.93 21.93
N ARG A 169 -33.23 29.53 20.79
CA ARG A 169 -34.56 29.99 20.32
C ARG A 169 -35.11 29.01 19.28
N GLN A 170 -35.95 28.05 19.70
CA GLN A 170 -37.42 28.04 19.57
C GLN A 170 -37.98 28.10 18.13
N LEU A 171 -38.41 26.90 17.68
CA LEU A 171 -39.69 26.48 17.07
C LEU A 171 -40.62 27.49 16.36
N ARG A 172 -41.31 26.92 15.35
CA ARG A 172 -42.47 27.36 14.50
C ARG A 172 -42.01 27.78 13.09
N ALA A 173 -42.66 27.40 11.98
CA ALA A 173 -44.01 26.91 11.76
C ALA A 173 -44.09 26.02 10.50
N HIS A 174 -45.07 25.11 10.50
CA HIS A 174 -45.54 24.35 9.34
C HIS A 174 -45.94 25.28 8.19
N ARG A 175 -45.43 25.01 6.99
CA ARG A 175 -46.07 25.41 5.73
C ARG A 175 -46.44 24.15 4.94
N ALA A 176 -47.75 23.99 4.76
CA ALA A 176 -48.33 22.98 3.90
C ALA A 176 -47.86 23.16 2.45
N ARG A 177 -47.33 22.09 1.85
CA ARG A 177 -47.08 22.00 0.40
C ARG A 177 -48.33 21.44 -0.28
N PRO A 178 -48.78 22.02 -1.40
CA PRO A 178 -49.85 21.44 -2.20
C PRO A 178 -49.35 20.17 -2.89
N GLN A 179 -50.15 19.11 -2.82
CA GLN A 179 -49.95 17.87 -3.57
C GLN A 179 -50.10 18.16 -5.07
N ARG A 180 -48.98 18.13 -5.79
CA ARG A 180 -48.97 18.05 -7.25
C ARG A 180 -48.95 16.56 -7.62
N ARG A 181 -50.02 16.10 -8.26
CA ARG A 181 -50.08 14.80 -8.95
C ARG A 181 -48.90 14.72 -9.92
N VAL A 182 -48.03 13.74 -9.70
CA VAL A 182 -46.99 13.34 -10.65
C VAL A 182 -47.57 12.19 -11.46
N HIS A 183 -47.66 12.38 -12.77
CA HIS A 183 -47.97 11.32 -13.71
C HIS A 183 -46.80 10.33 -13.75
N SER A 184 -47.12 9.04 -13.62
CA SER A 184 -46.18 7.93 -13.67
C SER A 184 -45.89 7.55 -15.11
N GLU A 185 -44.78 8.02 -15.66
CA GLU A 185 -44.21 7.54 -16.92
C GLU A 185 -42.67 7.61 -16.84
N THR A 186 -42.03 6.69 -16.12
CA THR A 186 -40.57 6.47 -16.22
C THR A 186 -40.24 5.02 -15.83
N SER A 187 -40.24 4.07 -16.78
CA SER A 187 -39.73 2.71 -16.55
C SER A 187 -38.36 2.41 -17.18
N ASP A 188 -37.78 3.32 -17.98
CA ASP A 188 -36.70 2.91 -18.90
C ASP A 188 -35.34 3.61 -18.68
N VAL A 189 -35.01 4.06 -17.46
CA VAL A 189 -33.75 4.83 -17.19
C VAL A 189 -32.83 4.16 -16.15
N MET A 190 -33.02 2.89 -15.81
CA MET A 190 -32.24 2.23 -14.73
C MET A 190 -31.01 1.45 -15.21
N ASP A 191 -30.80 1.25 -16.52
CA ASP A 191 -29.73 0.37 -17.03
C ASP A 191 -28.41 1.07 -17.41
N THR A 192 -28.36 2.39 -17.55
CA THR A 192 -27.11 3.09 -17.94
C THR A 192 -26.13 3.34 -16.79
N ALA A 193 -26.56 3.15 -15.53
CA ALA A 193 -25.69 3.42 -14.38
C ALA A 193 -24.64 2.33 -14.12
N LYS A 194 -24.86 1.09 -14.57
CA LYS A 194 -23.98 -0.04 -14.25
C LYS A 194 -22.76 -0.19 -15.17
N GLU A 195 -22.80 0.38 -16.37
CA GLU A 195 -21.69 0.28 -17.32
C GLU A 195 -20.53 1.22 -16.93
N ASN A 196 -20.82 2.41 -16.38
CA ASN A 196 -19.80 3.37 -15.96
C ASN A 196 -18.91 2.88 -14.80
N ASP A 197 -19.49 2.13 -13.84
CA ASP A 197 -18.74 1.64 -12.68
C ASP A 197 -17.68 0.59 -13.07
N ARG A 198 -17.91 -0.16 -14.15
CA ARG A 198 -17.00 -1.23 -14.59
C ARG A 198 -15.74 -0.66 -15.25
N ASP A 199 -15.87 0.45 -15.95
CA ASP A 199 -14.76 1.12 -16.63
C ASP A 199 -13.86 1.88 -15.64
N GLU A 200 -14.44 2.45 -14.57
CA GLU A 200 -13.70 3.15 -13.50
C GLU A 200 -12.70 2.20 -12.80
N LEU A 201 -13.12 0.97 -12.47
CA LEU A 201 -12.25 -0.01 -11.82
C LEU A 201 -11.10 -0.49 -12.74
N ALA A 202 -11.37 -0.62 -14.04
CA ALA A 202 -10.35 -0.99 -15.02
C ALA A 202 -9.24 0.06 -15.11
N PHE A 203 -9.62 1.34 -15.11
CA PHE A 203 -8.66 2.44 -15.18
C PHE A 203 -7.72 2.50 -13.96
N VAL A 204 -8.25 2.29 -12.75
CA VAL A 204 -7.45 2.24 -11.52
C VAL A 204 -6.50 1.06 -11.51
N THR A 205 -6.99 -0.10 -11.98
CA THR A 205 -6.18 -1.32 -12.08
C THR A 205 -5.00 -1.08 -13.01
N GLN A 206 -5.23 -0.50 -14.20
CA GLN A 206 -4.16 -0.14 -15.13
C GLN A 206 -3.17 0.85 -14.51
N TYR A 207 -3.65 1.88 -13.80
CA TYR A 207 -2.78 2.83 -13.11
C TYR A 207 -1.84 2.14 -12.10
N LEU A 208 -2.36 1.18 -11.33
CA LEU A 208 -1.55 0.46 -10.33
C LEU A 208 -0.52 -0.46 -10.99
N GLU A 209 -0.88 -1.11 -12.10
CA GLU A 209 0.04 -1.92 -12.90
C GLU A 209 1.16 -1.06 -13.49
N ASP A 210 0.82 0.10 -14.06
CA ASP A 210 1.78 1.03 -14.63
C ASP A 210 2.71 1.60 -13.56
N LEU A 211 2.18 1.95 -12.38
CA LEU A 211 2.99 2.40 -11.24
C LEU A 211 3.96 1.31 -10.77
N HIS A 212 3.53 0.06 -10.73
CA HIS A 212 4.37 -1.07 -10.37
C HIS A 212 5.48 -1.27 -11.41
N SER A 213 5.10 -1.36 -12.69
CA SER A 213 6.03 -1.50 -13.82
C SER A 213 7.07 -0.38 -13.83
N MET A 214 6.64 0.87 -13.66
CA MET A 214 7.52 2.04 -13.64
C MET A 214 8.41 2.07 -12.39
N THR A 215 7.95 1.55 -11.25
CA THR A 215 8.77 1.42 -10.04
C THR A 215 9.90 0.39 -10.21
N ASP A 216 9.69 -0.65 -11.01
CA ASP A 216 10.66 -1.72 -11.21
C ASP A 216 11.60 -1.47 -12.39
N ASN A 217 11.08 -0.93 -13.47
CA ASN A 217 11.82 -0.72 -14.71
C ASN A 217 12.40 0.70 -14.82
N GLY A 218 11.75 1.67 -14.19
CA GLY A 218 12.10 3.09 -14.29
C GLY A 218 11.58 3.76 -15.56
N PRO A 219 11.75 5.09 -15.67
CA PRO A 219 11.40 5.84 -16.86
C PRO A 219 12.22 5.41 -18.08
N GLU A 220 11.69 5.63 -19.28
CA GLU A 220 12.43 5.45 -20.54
C GLU A 220 13.67 6.34 -20.59
N GLU A 221 14.71 5.94 -21.35
CA GLU A 221 15.97 6.72 -21.48
C GLU A 221 15.76 8.13 -22.05
N SER A 222 14.66 8.33 -22.78
CA SER A 222 14.24 9.61 -23.34
C SER A 222 13.65 10.56 -22.29
N SER A 223 13.22 10.04 -21.14
CA SER A 223 12.59 10.84 -20.08
C SER A 223 13.62 11.72 -19.35
N LYS A 224 13.18 12.92 -18.98
CA LYS A 224 13.94 13.83 -18.10
C LYS A 224 14.17 13.25 -16.70
N LEU A 225 13.38 12.24 -16.32
CA LEU A 225 13.45 11.54 -15.05
C LEU A 225 14.32 10.27 -15.12
N TYR A 226 14.83 9.91 -16.30
CA TYR A 226 15.72 8.78 -16.45
C TYR A 226 16.93 8.87 -15.51
N ARG A 227 17.30 7.73 -14.94
CA ARG A 227 18.50 7.56 -14.12
C ARG A 227 19.17 6.25 -14.54
N PRO A 228 20.45 6.25 -14.94
CA PRO A 228 21.13 5.02 -15.37
C PRO A 228 21.26 4.00 -14.23
N ASN A 229 21.29 4.47 -12.98
CA ASN A 229 21.32 3.66 -11.77
C ASN A 229 19.94 3.54 -11.09
N PHE A 230 18.85 3.63 -11.85
CA PHE A 230 17.50 3.64 -11.28
C PHE A 230 17.24 2.44 -10.35
N ARG A 231 17.68 1.23 -10.75
CA ARG A 231 17.48 -0.01 -9.98
C ARG A 231 18.25 -0.04 -8.65
N ASP A 232 19.32 0.73 -8.53
CA ASP A 232 20.11 0.83 -7.29
C ASP A 232 19.48 1.78 -6.28
N LEU A 233 18.50 2.58 -6.70
CA LEU A 233 17.77 3.48 -5.81
C LEU A 233 16.87 2.68 -4.86
N GLN A 234 16.73 3.19 -3.62
CA GLN A 234 15.79 2.63 -2.66
C GLN A 234 14.37 2.65 -3.22
N LYS A 235 13.58 1.61 -2.90
CA LYS A 235 12.20 1.45 -3.40
C LYS A 235 11.34 2.71 -3.22
N PRO A 236 11.35 3.43 -2.07
CA PRO A 236 10.59 4.68 -1.94
C PRO A 236 10.97 5.75 -2.97
N THR A 237 12.27 5.88 -3.28
CA THR A 237 12.78 6.82 -4.29
C THR A 237 12.37 6.39 -5.69
N ARG A 238 12.40 5.09 -6.00
CA ARG A 238 11.92 4.56 -7.29
C ARG A 238 10.44 4.84 -7.49
N THR A 239 9.61 4.51 -6.49
CA THR A 239 8.17 4.81 -6.51
C THR A 239 7.91 6.31 -6.66
N TYR A 240 8.72 7.14 -6.01
CA TYR A 240 8.64 8.60 -6.14
C TYR A 240 8.83 9.08 -7.57
N LEU A 241 9.90 8.62 -8.23
CA LEU A 241 10.21 8.96 -9.62
C LEU A 241 9.15 8.40 -10.57
N ALA A 242 8.64 7.19 -10.31
CA ALA A 242 7.55 6.60 -11.07
C ALA A 242 6.29 7.49 -11.02
N HIS A 243 5.91 8.00 -9.85
CA HIS A 243 4.80 8.96 -9.76
C HIS A 243 5.04 10.23 -10.59
N CYS A 244 6.24 10.80 -10.55
CA CYS A 244 6.57 11.97 -11.36
C CYS A 244 6.41 11.68 -12.87
N GLU A 245 6.91 10.53 -13.32
CA GLU A 245 6.84 10.12 -14.73
C GLU A 245 5.40 9.92 -15.20
N LEU A 246 4.58 9.23 -14.41
CA LEU A 246 3.17 9.01 -14.75
C LEU A 246 2.37 10.32 -14.88
N ILE A 247 2.75 11.34 -14.11
CA ILE A 247 2.14 12.68 -14.23
C ILE A 247 2.69 13.44 -15.45
N GLU A 248 3.98 13.35 -15.75
CA GLU A 248 4.61 14.05 -16.88
C GLU A 248 4.26 13.43 -18.24
N GLY A 249 4.18 12.11 -18.32
CA GLY A 249 4.00 11.32 -19.55
C GLY A 249 2.60 11.36 -20.18
N ASN A 250 1.77 12.36 -19.85
CA ASN A 250 0.38 12.54 -20.32
C ASN A 250 -0.64 11.44 -19.99
N LEU A 251 -0.23 10.25 -19.54
CA LEU A 251 -1.14 9.14 -19.27
C LEU A 251 -2.10 9.42 -18.11
N TYR A 252 -1.57 9.96 -17.01
CA TYR A 252 -2.32 10.10 -15.76
C TYR A 252 -2.30 11.52 -15.19
N GLY A 253 -1.46 12.39 -15.74
CA GLY A 253 -1.36 13.78 -15.32
C GLY A 253 -2.10 14.73 -16.27
N VAL A 254 -2.75 15.74 -15.71
CA VAL A 254 -3.36 16.87 -16.42
C VAL A 254 -2.67 18.17 -16.04
N GLU A 255 -2.71 19.17 -16.92
CA GLU A 255 -2.31 20.52 -16.55
C GLU A 255 -3.19 21.03 -15.42
N ALA A 256 -2.57 21.55 -14.36
CA ALA A 256 -3.28 22.14 -13.25
C ALA A 256 -4.05 23.37 -13.74
N LYS A 257 -5.30 23.52 -13.28
CA LYS A 257 -6.13 24.70 -13.59
C LYS A 257 -5.44 25.97 -13.08
N LYS A 258 -4.75 25.86 -11.95
CA LYS A 258 -3.87 26.89 -11.41
C LYS A 258 -2.47 26.33 -11.21
N SER A 259 -1.52 26.86 -11.97
CA SER A 259 -0.10 26.53 -11.81
C SER A 259 0.42 26.99 -10.45
N CYS A 260 1.16 26.13 -9.76
CA CYS A 260 1.84 26.50 -8.51
C CYS A 260 2.93 27.55 -8.74
N GLU A 261 3.25 28.34 -7.70
CA GLU A 261 4.22 29.44 -7.78
C GLU A 261 5.60 28.95 -8.25
N ALA A 262 6.07 27.82 -7.71
CA ALA A 262 7.36 27.23 -8.08
C ALA A 262 7.45 26.82 -9.56
N CYS A 263 6.38 26.28 -10.15
CA CYS A 263 6.36 25.96 -11.59
C CYS A 263 6.33 27.22 -12.43
N LYS A 264 5.56 28.24 -12.00
CA LYS A 264 5.44 29.52 -12.69
C LYS A 264 6.77 30.25 -12.78
N GLU A 265 7.52 30.34 -11.67
CA GLU A 265 8.86 30.95 -11.64
C GLU A 265 9.86 30.26 -12.57
N ARG A 266 9.72 28.94 -12.73
CA ARG A 266 10.59 28.10 -13.56
C ARG A 266 10.18 28.03 -15.01
N SER A 267 9.04 28.61 -15.37
CA SER A 267 8.42 28.45 -16.70
C SER A 267 8.21 26.97 -17.08
N GLU A 268 7.90 26.12 -16.10
CA GLU A 268 7.57 24.70 -16.33
C GLU A 268 6.04 24.51 -16.28
N THR A 269 5.51 23.60 -17.11
CA THR A 269 4.10 23.23 -17.08
C THR A 269 3.78 22.51 -15.78
N CYS A 270 2.85 23.05 -15.00
CA CYS A 270 2.42 22.45 -13.75
C CYS A 270 1.40 21.34 -14.03
N ARG A 271 1.80 20.08 -13.84
CA ARG A 271 0.93 18.92 -14.05
C ARG A 271 0.64 18.20 -12.75
N VAL A 272 -0.63 17.88 -12.51
CA VAL A 272 -1.12 17.12 -11.34
C VAL A 272 -1.84 15.87 -11.81
N TYR A 273 -2.08 14.91 -10.93
CA TYR A 273 -2.90 13.75 -11.29
C TYR A 273 -4.31 14.15 -11.73
N HIS A 274 -4.88 13.39 -12.67
CA HIS A 274 -6.30 13.48 -13.00
C HIS A 274 -7.16 13.28 -11.74
N LYS A 275 -8.26 14.03 -11.64
CA LYS A 275 -9.14 13.98 -10.44
C LYS A 275 -9.73 12.60 -10.22
N ASP A 276 -10.06 11.89 -11.29
CA ASP A 276 -10.63 10.54 -11.22
C ASP A 276 -9.64 9.58 -10.54
N ILE A 277 -8.36 9.57 -10.95
CA ILE A 277 -7.30 8.80 -10.27
C ILE A 277 -7.18 9.19 -8.81
N GLN A 278 -7.20 10.50 -8.50
CA GLN A 278 -7.11 10.95 -7.11
C GLN A 278 -8.28 10.42 -6.26
N GLN A 279 -9.50 10.48 -6.79
CA GLN A 279 -10.70 9.99 -6.09
C GLN A 279 -10.68 8.48 -5.96
N ASP A 280 -10.34 7.76 -7.02
CA ASP A 280 -10.41 6.32 -7.03
C ASP A 280 -9.31 5.67 -6.19
N VAL A 281 -8.09 6.20 -6.29
CA VAL A 281 -6.98 5.77 -5.44
C VAL A 281 -7.28 6.11 -3.96
N GLN A 282 -8.00 7.20 -3.70
CA GLN A 282 -8.52 7.49 -2.35
C GLN A 282 -9.57 6.46 -1.90
N ARG A 283 -10.51 6.06 -2.77
CA ARG A 283 -11.55 5.06 -2.47
C ARG A 283 -10.94 3.70 -2.11
N VAL A 284 -9.90 3.26 -2.82
CA VAL A 284 -9.20 1.98 -2.51
C VAL A 284 -8.19 2.09 -1.36
N ARG A 285 -8.21 3.20 -0.60
CA ARG A 285 -7.29 3.50 0.53
C ARG A 285 -5.80 3.46 0.17
N ALA A 286 -5.44 3.51 -1.11
CA ALA A 286 -4.08 3.82 -1.56
C ALA A 286 -3.81 5.34 -1.59
N ALA A 287 -4.72 6.14 -1.01
CA ALA A 287 -4.75 7.61 -0.90
C ALA A 287 -3.41 8.29 -0.58
N ARG A 288 -2.53 7.64 0.17
CA ARG A 288 -1.22 8.21 0.56
C ARG A 288 -0.22 8.27 -0.61
N ALA A 289 -0.42 7.51 -1.69
CA ALA A 289 0.53 7.44 -2.80
C ALA A 289 0.44 8.64 -3.76
N VAL A 290 -0.79 9.09 -4.06
CA VAL A 290 -1.04 10.02 -5.18
C VAL A 290 -0.68 11.45 -4.81
N GLY A 291 -0.88 11.89 -3.56
CA GLY A 291 -0.45 13.19 -3.03
C GLY A 291 -0.99 14.43 -3.78
N GLY A 292 -0.92 15.61 -3.15
CA GLY A 292 -1.38 16.88 -3.76
C GLY A 292 -0.34 17.61 -4.62
N LYS A 293 0.88 17.07 -4.77
CA LYS A 293 1.97 17.77 -5.46
C LYS A 293 1.97 17.50 -6.96
N CYS A 294 2.20 18.54 -7.75
CA CYS A 294 2.51 18.45 -9.17
C CYS A 294 3.81 17.67 -9.43
N SER A 295 4.04 17.21 -10.67
CA SER A 295 5.23 16.43 -11.03
C SER A 295 6.55 17.15 -10.70
N VAL A 296 6.64 18.43 -11.02
CA VAL A 296 7.84 19.27 -10.80
C VAL A 296 8.12 19.46 -9.31
N CYS A 297 7.12 19.87 -8.53
CA CYS A 297 7.29 20.07 -7.10
C CYS A 297 7.53 18.76 -6.37
N ARG A 298 7.01 17.64 -6.89
CA ARG A 298 7.41 16.32 -6.48
C ARG A 298 8.89 16.13 -6.81
N ARG A 299 9.33 16.09 -8.06
CA ARG A 299 10.75 15.93 -8.44
C ARG A 299 11.75 16.77 -7.61
N LEU A 300 11.40 18.02 -7.31
CA LEU A 300 12.25 18.98 -6.59
C LEU A 300 12.03 19.03 -5.07
N HIS A 301 11.13 18.21 -4.54
CA HIS A 301 10.71 18.19 -3.12
C HIS A 301 10.22 19.56 -2.59
N LEU A 302 9.61 20.38 -3.44
CA LEU A 302 9.08 21.69 -3.08
C LEU A 302 7.66 21.61 -2.51
N PHE A 303 7.21 22.68 -1.87
CA PHE A 303 5.80 22.89 -1.57
C PHE A 303 5.03 23.12 -2.88
N CYS A 304 3.77 22.67 -2.94
CA CYS A 304 2.94 22.78 -4.13
C CYS A 304 1.53 23.23 -3.74
N ASP A 305 1.08 24.32 -4.36
CA ASP A 305 -0.24 24.94 -4.20
C ASP A 305 -1.04 24.91 -5.51
N ALA A 306 -0.79 23.91 -6.36
CA ALA A 306 -1.53 23.71 -7.60
C ALA A 306 -2.98 23.27 -7.33
N GLU A 307 -3.91 23.72 -8.17
CA GLU A 307 -5.36 23.39 -8.12
C GLU A 307 -5.89 22.90 -9.47
#